data_AF-A0ABD1INR1-F1
#
_entry.id   AF-A0ABD1INR1-F1
#
_cell.length_a   1.000
_cell.length_b   1.000
_cell.length_c   1.000
_cell.angle_alpha   90.00
_cell.angle_beta   90.00
_cell.angle_gamma   90.00
#
_symmetry.space_group_name_H-M   'P 1'
#
loop_
_entity.id
_entity.type
_entity.pdbx_description
1 polymer ?
#
loop_
_entity_poly.entity_id
_entity_poly.type
_entity_poly.pdbx_seq_one_letter_code
_entity_poly.pdbx_strand_id
1 'polypeptide(L)'
;MTWSKRGNTICEYYLENMRIKLINCAAPFIPSLQGLNITSFERSYSGFYNCTIEKLIPPPHQIVINTTMELRKEAVDIQQENTSHSGCVQLWCTLDDINQEQVDFIWLSRSYNRFKQVKVTNSSSSVNSSLSLCGSEWEDGDTITCSVSLRSGNFSSN
;
A
#
# COMPACT_ATOMS: atom_id res chain seq x y z
N MET A 1 -12.66 0.90 -22.42
CA MET A 1 -12.34 1.09 -20.98
C MET A 1 -11.03 1.83 -20.92
N THR A 2 -11.05 2.98 -20.27
CA THR A 2 -9.91 3.89 -20.26
C THR A 2 -9.64 4.31 -18.82
N TRP A 3 -8.46 3.96 -18.33
CA TRP A 3 -7.97 4.28 -16.99
C TRP A 3 -7.05 5.49 -17.07
N SER A 4 -7.22 6.42 -16.13
CA SER A 4 -6.39 7.61 -16.03
C SER A 4 -6.02 7.93 -14.58
N LYS A 5 -4.85 8.52 -14.40
CA LYS A 5 -4.34 9.03 -13.12
C LYS A 5 -3.88 10.47 -13.31
N ARG A 6 -4.39 11.41 -12.51
CA ARG A 6 -4.07 12.85 -12.63
C ARG A 6 -4.27 13.40 -14.05
N GLY A 7 -5.29 12.92 -14.76
CA GLY A 7 -5.59 13.33 -16.15
C GLY A 7 -4.77 12.62 -17.24
N ASN A 8 -3.76 11.83 -16.88
CA ASN A 8 -2.98 11.06 -17.86
C ASN A 8 -3.56 9.65 -18.02
N THR A 9 -3.79 9.22 -19.26
CA THR A 9 -4.21 7.85 -19.58
C THR A 9 -3.07 6.88 -19.27
N ILE A 10 -3.34 5.88 -18.42
CA ILE A 10 -2.37 4.85 -18.03
C ILE A 10 -2.61 3.53 -18.75
N CYS A 11 -3.88 3.24 -19.07
CA CYS A 11 -4.26 1.98 -19.69
C CYS A 11 -5.59 2.11 -20.40
N GLU A 12 -5.66 1.57 -21.60
CA GLU A 12 -6.81 1.58 -22.48
C GLU A 12 -6.97 0.20 -23.14
N TYR A 13 -8.18 -0.33 -23.03
CA TYR A 13 -8.55 -1.64 -23.57
C TYR A 13 -10.06 -1.71 -23.75
N TYR A 14 -10.53 -2.68 -24.54
CA TYR A 14 -11.95 -3.00 -24.63
C TYR A 14 -12.20 -4.50 -24.45
N LEU A 15 -13.46 -4.82 -24.15
CA LEU A 15 -13.91 -6.19 -23.97
C LEU A 15 -14.71 -6.61 -25.20
N GLU A 16 -14.27 -7.66 -25.86
CA GLU A 16 -14.96 -8.27 -27.00
C GLU A 16 -15.13 -9.76 -26.70
N ASN A 17 -16.38 -10.24 -26.61
CA ASN A 17 -16.70 -11.64 -26.31
C ASN A 17 -15.97 -12.18 -25.06
N MET A 18 -15.96 -11.40 -23.96
CA MET A 18 -15.22 -11.70 -22.72
C MET A 18 -13.70 -11.86 -22.90
N ARG A 19 -13.15 -11.35 -23.99
CA ARG A 19 -11.70 -11.27 -24.20
C ARG A 19 -11.25 -9.82 -24.12
N ILE A 20 -10.10 -9.62 -23.50
CA ILE A 20 -9.48 -8.31 -23.38
C ILE A 20 -8.73 -8.04 -24.68
N LYS A 21 -9.04 -6.88 -25.28
CA LYS A 21 -8.33 -6.34 -26.43
C LYS A 21 -7.58 -5.11 -25.97
N LEU A 22 -6.26 -5.27 -25.84
CA LEU A 22 -5.35 -4.22 -25.40
C LEU A 22 -5.22 -3.17 -26.51
N ILE A 23 -5.41 -1.90 -26.17
CA ILE A 23 -5.08 -0.77 -27.06
C ILE A 23 -3.70 -0.25 -26.66
N ASN A 24 -3.57 0.21 -25.41
CA ASN A 24 -2.31 0.72 -24.88
C ASN A 24 -2.32 0.69 -23.35
N CYS A 25 -1.34 0.05 -22.71
CA CYS A 25 -1.18 0.12 -21.26
C CYS A 25 0.29 0.25 -20.89
N ALA A 26 0.59 1.22 -20.03
CA ALA A 26 1.92 1.39 -19.48
C ALA A 26 2.19 0.30 -18.42
N ALA A 27 3.40 -0.26 -18.43
CA ALA A 27 3.84 -1.09 -17.31
C ALA A 27 3.84 -0.24 -16.02
N PRO A 28 3.50 -0.81 -14.84
CA PRO A 28 3.22 -2.22 -14.56
C PRO A 28 1.72 -2.61 -14.61
N PHE A 29 0.88 -1.82 -15.28
CA PHE A 29 -0.56 -2.03 -15.32
C PHE A 29 -0.97 -3.09 -16.35
N ILE A 30 -1.77 -4.07 -15.92
CA ILE A 30 -2.28 -5.15 -16.76
C ILE A 30 -3.81 -5.20 -16.67
N PRO A 31 -4.54 -5.08 -17.78
CA PRO A 31 -5.99 -5.18 -17.76
C PRO A 31 -6.44 -6.61 -17.42
N SER A 32 -7.53 -6.70 -16.65
CA SER A 32 -8.24 -7.92 -16.30
C SER A 32 -9.74 -7.75 -16.60
N LEU A 33 -10.49 -8.86 -16.58
CA LEU A 33 -11.95 -8.80 -16.76
C LEU A 33 -12.65 -8.05 -15.62
N GLN A 34 -11.99 -7.94 -14.47
CA GLN A 34 -12.50 -7.30 -13.26
C GLN A 34 -12.00 -5.86 -13.10
N GLY A 35 -11.08 -5.39 -13.94
CA GLY A 35 -10.51 -4.05 -13.85
C GLY A 35 -9.05 -4.00 -14.27
N LEU A 36 -8.22 -3.33 -13.47
CA LEU A 36 -6.81 -3.14 -13.74
C LEU A 36 -5.96 -3.77 -12.62
N ASN A 37 -5.07 -4.68 -12.99
CA ASN A 37 -4.12 -5.32 -12.09
C ASN A 37 -2.76 -4.62 -12.18
N ILE A 38 -1.95 -4.73 -11.13
CA ILE A 38 -0.61 -4.17 -11.05
C ILE A 38 0.35 -5.30 -10.70
N THR A 39 1.36 -5.55 -11.53
CA THR A 39 2.29 -6.67 -11.33
C THR A 39 3.38 -6.40 -10.29
N SER A 40 3.77 -5.14 -10.13
CA SER A 40 4.74 -4.71 -9.12
C SER A 40 4.32 -3.36 -8.56
N PHE A 41 4.09 -3.29 -7.25
CA PHE A 41 3.53 -2.11 -6.61
C PHE A 41 4.62 -1.18 -6.03
N GLU A 42 4.70 0.05 -6.54
CA GLU A 42 5.48 1.14 -5.94
C GLU A 42 4.59 2.16 -5.21
N ARG A 43 5.13 2.83 -4.18
CA ARG A 43 4.40 3.89 -3.45
C ARG A 43 3.85 4.98 -4.38
N SER A 44 4.55 5.28 -5.47
CA SER A 44 4.14 6.23 -6.51
C SER A 44 2.83 5.86 -7.20
N TYR A 45 2.42 4.59 -7.16
CA TYR A 45 1.16 4.11 -7.73
C TYR A 45 -0.04 4.36 -6.83
N SER A 46 0.12 4.65 -5.54
CA SER A 46 -1.03 5.01 -4.70
C SER A 46 -1.74 6.29 -5.18
N GLY A 47 -3.03 6.41 -4.88
CA GLY A 47 -3.87 7.58 -5.15
C GLY A 47 -5.12 7.26 -5.97
N PHE A 48 -5.77 8.31 -6.46
CA PHE A 48 -7.05 8.21 -7.19
C PHE A 48 -6.86 7.95 -8.68
N TYR A 49 -7.66 7.01 -9.19
CA TYR A 49 -7.74 6.60 -10.58
C TYR A 49 -9.16 6.77 -11.09
N ASN A 50 -9.29 7.26 -12.31
CA ASN A 50 -10.59 7.36 -12.99
C ASN A 50 -10.66 6.30 -14.09
N CYS A 51 -11.75 5.56 -14.12
CA CYS A 51 -12.06 4.60 -15.18
C CYS A 51 -13.32 5.04 -15.91
N THR A 52 -13.19 5.18 -17.23
CA THR A 52 -14.29 5.48 -18.14
C THR A 52 -14.61 4.24 -18.97
N ILE A 53 -15.86 3.81 -18.90
CA ILE A 53 -16.38 2.64 -19.62
C ILE A 53 -17.41 3.14 -20.62
N GLU A 54 -17.10 2.94 -21.89
CA GLU A 54 -18.04 3.18 -22.98
C GLU A 54 -18.64 1.86 -23.46
N LYS A 55 -19.96 1.78 -23.46
CA LYS A 55 -20.72 0.62 -23.96
C LYS A 55 -21.58 1.05 -25.13
N LEU A 56 -21.37 0.40 -26.27
CA LEU A 56 -22.20 0.53 -27.47
C LEU A 56 -23.35 -0.48 -27.40
N ILE A 57 -24.58 0.01 -27.54
CA ILE A 57 -25.80 -0.82 -27.54
C ILE A 57 -26.53 -0.60 -28.88
N PRO A 58 -26.71 -1.66 -29.69
CA PRO A 58 -27.47 -1.56 -30.93
C PRO A 58 -28.98 -1.33 -30.68
N PRO A 59 -29.69 -0.54 -31.50
CA PRO A 59 -29.25 0.67 -32.19
C PRO A 59 -30.13 1.92 -31.85
N PRO A 60 -29.57 3.16 -31.82
CA PRO A 60 -28.22 3.58 -31.48
C PRO A 60 -28.19 4.17 -30.06
N HIS A 61 -27.52 3.51 -29.12
CA HIS A 61 -27.30 4.09 -27.80
C HIS A 61 -25.85 3.88 -27.34
N GLN A 62 -25.24 4.96 -26.84
CA GLN A 62 -23.95 4.94 -26.17
C GLN A 62 -24.19 5.22 -24.69
N ILE A 63 -23.66 4.36 -23.83
CA ILE A 63 -23.63 4.59 -22.38
C ILE A 63 -22.19 4.83 -21.98
N VAL A 64 -21.94 5.93 -21.30
CA VAL A 64 -20.65 6.27 -20.70
C VAL A 64 -20.80 6.18 -19.19
N ILE A 65 -19.99 5.34 -18.56
CA ILE A 65 -19.95 5.16 -17.10
C ILE A 65 -18.58 5.61 -16.62
N ASN A 66 -18.54 6.55 -15.68
CA ASN A 66 -17.33 7.00 -15.02
C ASN A 66 -17.30 6.47 -13.59
N THR A 67 -16.19 5.87 -13.19
CA THR A 67 -15.97 5.41 -11.83
C THR A 67 -14.60 5.89 -11.33
N THR A 68 -14.53 6.22 -10.03
CA THR A 68 -13.28 6.61 -9.37
C THR A 68 -12.89 5.51 -8.40
N MET A 69 -11.63 5.11 -8.43
CA MET A 69 -11.06 4.09 -7.55
C MET A 69 -9.86 4.68 -6.84
N GLU A 70 -9.80 4.49 -5.52
CA GLU A 70 -8.63 4.85 -4.73
C GLU A 70 -7.77 3.62 -4.50
N LEU A 71 -6.51 3.70 -4.94
CA LEU A 71 -5.52 2.67 -4.67
C LEU A 71 -4.68 3.13 -3.48
N ARG A 72 -4.87 2.49 -2.33
CA ARG A 72 -4.03 2.72 -1.15
C ARG A 72 -2.97 1.64 -1.04
N LYS A 73 -1.75 2.02 -0.65
CA LYS A 73 -0.75 1.07 -0.15
C LYS A 73 -0.74 1.22 1.35
N GLU A 74 -1.01 0.15 2.06
CA GLU A 74 -0.56 0.03 3.44
C GLU A 74 0.97 -0.09 3.40
N ALA A 75 1.65 1.05 3.39
CA ALA A 75 3.09 1.13 3.26
C ALA A 75 3.72 1.14 4.64
N VAL A 76 4.27 0.00 5.05
CA VAL A 76 5.12 -0.08 6.24
C VAL A 76 6.53 0.37 5.83
N ASP A 77 7.00 1.48 6.41
CA ASP A 77 8.34 2.02 6.16
C ASP A 77 9.22 1.85 7.40
N ILE A 78 10.43 1.30 7.23
CA ILE A 78 11.40 1.16 8.32
C ILE A 78 12.53 2.17 8.12
N GLN A 79 12.75 3.03 9.11
CA GLN A 79 13.81 4.04 9.11
C GLN A 79 14.74 3.83 10.31
N GLN A 80 16.05 3.94 10.09
CA GLN A 80 17.04 3.93 11.16
C GLN A 80 17.45 5.36 11.50
N GLU A 81 17.43 5.69 12.79
CA GLU A 81 17.94 6.92 13.35
C GLU A 81 19.18 6.62 14.20
N ASN A 82 20.28 7.32 13.92
CA ASN A 82 21.48 7.25 14.73
C ASN A 82 21.22 8.00 16.03
N THR A 83 21.25 7.29 17.15
CA THR A 83 21.05 7.92 18.46
C THR A 83 22.32 8.62 18.92
N SER A 84 22.19 9.60 19.82
CA SER A 84 23.32 10.25 20.49
C SER A 84 24.10 9.32 21.43
N HIS A 85 23.63 8.08 21.64
CA HIS A 85 24.27 7.07 22.48
C HIS A 85 25.10 6.12 21.62
N SER A 86 26.43 6.14 21.81
CA SER A 86 27.36 5.23 21.13
C SER A 86 26.98 3.77 21.39
N GLY A 87 26.68 3.01 20.32
CA GLY A 87 26.28 1.60 20.41
C GLY A 87 24.77 1.35 20.47
N CYS A 88 23.94 2.38 20.33
CA CYS A 88 22.48 2.26 20.24
C CYS A 88 21.96 2.71 18.87
N VAL A 89 21.04 1.92 18.30
CA VAL A 89 20.28 2.26 17.10
C VAL A 89 18.80 2.36 17.43
N GLN A 90 18.12 3.32 16.80
CA GLN A 90 16.68 3.46 16.90
C GLN A 90 16.05 3.18 15.54
N LEU A 91 15.11 2.25 15.51
CA LEU A 91 14.35 1.89 14.33
C LEU A 91 12.93 2.43 14.48
N TRP A 92 12.41 2.99 13.39
CA TRP A 92 11.06 3.50 13.26
C TRP A 92 10.32 2.67 12.24
N CYS A 93 9.09 2.28 12.55
CA CYS A 93 8.18 1.60 11.65
C CYS A 93 6.93 2.46 11.52
N THR A 94 6.73 3.03 10.35
CA THR A 94 5.66 4.01 10.10
C THR A 94 4.63 3.43 9.16
N LEU A 95 3.36 3.66 9.47
CA LEU A 95 2.21 3.33 8.63
C LEU A 95 1.36 4.58 8.42
N ASP A 96 1.20 4.96 7.16
CA ASP A 96 0.46 6.15 6.74
C ASP A 96 -1.06 5.88 6.70
N ASP A 97 -1.85 6.94 6.91
CA ASP A 97 -3.31 6.97 6.68
C ASP A 97 -4.15 5.92 7.43
N ILE A 98 -3.73 5.52 8.63
CA ILE A 98 -4.47 4.58 9.49
C ILE A 98 -4.63 5.11 10.92
N ASN A 99 -5.68 4.71 11.62
CA ASN A 99 -5.88 5.08 13.03
C ASN A 99 -5.20 4.05 13.97
N GLN A 100 -4.58 4.51 15.06
CA GLN A 100 -3.84 3.65 16.00
C GLN A 100 -4.73 2.56 16.64
N GLU A 101 -6.01 2.83 16.84
CA GLU A 101 -6.96 1.85 17.40
C GLU A 101 -7.19 0.63 16.50
N GLN A 102 -6.77 0.73 15.23
CA GLN A 102 -6.97 -0.29 14.21
C GLN A 102 -5.71 -1.13 13.96
N VAL A 103 -4.60 -0.89 14.67
CA VAL A 103 -3.30 -1.49 14.33
C VAL A 103 -2.47 -1.89 15.54
N ASP A 104 -1.89 -3.08 15.47
CA ASP A 104 -0.84 -3.58 16.35
C ASP A 104 0.49 -3.70 15.59
N PHE A 105 1.55 -3.11 16.14
CA PHE A 105 2.92 -3.26 15.63
C PHE A 105 3.66 -4.34 16.39
N ILE A 106 4.32 -5.23 15.66
CA ILE A 106 5.07 -6.38 16.18
C ILE A 106 6.48 -6.31 15.61
N TRP A 107 7.49 -6.21 16.47
CA TRP A 107 8.90 -6.29 16.07
C TRP A 107 9.46 -7.69 16.32
N LEU A 108 10.15 -8.23 15.32
CA LEU A 108 10.77 -9.56 15.36
C LEU A 108 12.26 -9.43 15.07
N SER A 109 13.09 -10.00 15.95
CA SER A 109 14.51 -10.22 15.69
C SER A 109 14.76 -11.71 15.44
N ARG A 110 15.32 -12.04 14.27
CA ARG A 110 15.59 -13.43 13.87
C ARG A 110 16.70 -14.09 14.70
N SER A 111 17.67 -13.33 15.21
CA SER A 111 18.82 -13.88 15.95
C SER A 111 18.45 -14.43 17.34
N TYR A 112 17.40 -13.89 17.97
CA TYR A 112 17.11 -14.23 19.37
C TYR A 112 15.74 -14.86 19.61
N ASN A 113 14.86 -14.95 18.61
CA ASN A 113 13.47 -15.42 18.80
C ASN A 113 12.78 -14.70 19.99
N ARG A 114 13.19 -13.45 20.25
CA ARG A 114 12.75 -12.63 21.39
C ARG A 114 11.82 -11.54 20.87
N PHE A 115 10.61 -11.52 21.41
CA PHE A 115 9.69 -10.39 21.29
C PHE A 115 10.17 -9.32 22.27
N LYS A 116 10.55 -8.14 21.77
CA LYS A 116 10.83 -6.98 22.63
C LYS A 116 9.63 -6.07 22.69
N GLN A 117 9.34 -5.57 23.90
CA GLN A 117 8.26 -4.61 24.11
C GLN A 117 8.47 -3.37 23.24
N VAL A 118 7.40 -2.98 22.57
CA VAL A 118 7.38 -1.99 21.51
C VAL A 118 6.79 -0.70 22.08
N LYS A 119 7.51 0.42 21.95
CA LYS A 119 6.95 1.73 22.30
C LYS A 119 6.28 2.31 21.06
N VAL A 120 4.94 2.32 21.06
CA VAL A 120 4.13 2.94 20.01
C VAL A 120 3.95 4.42 20.34
N THR A 121 4.19 5.28 19.36
CA THR A 121 4.00 6.74 19.46
C THR A 121 3.04 7.20 18.37
N ASN A 122 2.33 8.31 18.61
CA ASN A 122 1.30 8.81 17.72
C ASN A 122 1.70 10.19 17.17
N SER A 123 1.47 10.40 15.87
CA SER A 123 1.48 11.72 15.24
C SER A 123 0.19 11.92 14.45
N SER A 124 -0.21 13.17 14.22
CA SER A 124 -1.51 13.55 13.64
C SER A 124 -1.79 13.03 12.21
N SER A 125 -0.82 12.43 11.53
CA SER A 125 -0.93 11.96 10.14
C SER A 125 -0.36 10.56 9.90
N SER A 126 0.23 9.92 10.91
CA SER A 126 0.84 8.59 10.76
C SER A 126 0.94 7.89 12.11
N VAL A 127 0.77 6.56 12.10
CA VAL A 127 1.02 5.73 13.30
C VAL A 127 2.43 5.19 13.18
N ASN A 128 3.24 5.42 14.20
CA ASN A 128 4.61 4.95 14.21
C ASN A 128 4.95 4.13 15.46
N SER A 129 5.84 3.19 15.24
CA SER A 129 6.33 2.29 16.26
C SER A 129 7.85 2.39 16.30
N SER A 130 8.41 2.55 17.49
CA SER A 130 9.85 2.65 17.67
C SER A 130 10.42 1.43 18.40
N LEU A 131 11.58 0.97 17.93
CA LEU A 131 12.39 -0.05 18.57
C LEU A 131 13.81 0.47 18.77
N SER A 132 14.23 0.61 20.03
CA SER A 132 15.62 0.95 20.37
C SER A 132 16.39 -0.32 20.70
N LEU A 133 17.55 -0.49 20.10
CA LEU A 133 18.45 -1.62 20.32
C LEU A 133 19.81 -1.08 20.78
N CYS A 134 20.32 -1.54 21.92
CA CYS A 134 21.56 -1.03 22.51
C CYS A 134 22.54 -2.16 22.86
N GLY A 135 23.82 -1.97 22.56
CA GLY A 135 24.88 -2.90 22.98
C GLY A 135 24.70 -4.31 22.43
N SER A 136 24.79 -5.34 23.30
CA SER A 136 24.70 -6.77 22.94
C SER A 136 23.29 -7.25 22.56
N GLU A 137 22.38 -6.33 22.26
CA GLU A 137 21.00 -6.62 21.89
C GLU A 137 20.81 -6.82 20.39
N TRP A 138 21.84 -6.54 19.61
CA TRP A 138 21.89 -6.69 18.17
C TRP A 138 23.35 -6.88 17.73
N GLU A 139 23.55 -7.64 16.65
CA GLU A 139 24.85 -7.81 16.00
C GLU A 139 24.77 -7.46 14.50
N ASP A 140 25.91 -7.12 13.90
CA ASP A 140 26.00 -6.89 12.47
C ASP A 140 25.60 -8.16 11.69
N GLY A 141 24.52 -8.06 10.92
CA GLY A 141 23.92 -9.19 10.20
C GLY A 141 22.56 -9.65 10.76
N ASP A 142 22.12 -9.12 11.90
CA ASP A 142 20.79 -9.40 12.44
C ASP A 142 19.68 -8.90 11.51
N THR A 143 18.67 -9.75 11.28
CA THR A 143 17.46 -9.35 10.56
C THR A 143 16.39 -8.92 11.55
N ILE A 144 16.03 -7.63 11.49
CA ILE A 144 14.93 -7.04 12.25
C ILE A 144 13.74 -6.80 11.31
N THR A 145 12.58 -7.31 11.70
CA THR A 145 11.33 -7.18 10.93
C THR A 145 10.29 -6.42 11.75
N CYS A 146 9.66 -5.42 11.14
CA CYS A 146 8.42 -4.84 11.64
C CYS A 146 7.23 -5.48 10.91
N SER A 147 6.34 -6.10 11.68
CA SER A 147 5.07 -6.65 11.21
C SER A 147 3.93 -5.82 11.77
N VAL A 148 2.89 -5.64 10.96
CA VAL A 148 1.71 -4.87 11.31
C VAL A 148 0.51 -5.81 11.24
N SER A 149 -0.29 -5.83 12.30
CA SER A 149 -1.56 -6.55 12.35
C SER A 149 -2.70 -5.54 12.45
N LEU A 150 -3.64 -5.61 11.51
CA LEU A 150 -4.86 -4.82 11.59
C LEU A 150 -5.81 -5.47 12.61
N ARG A 151 -6.28 -4.70 13.58
CA ARG A 151 -7.42 -5.08 14.41
C ARG A 151 -8.67 -4.93 13.55
N SER A 152 -9.30 -6.05 13.20
CA SER A 152 -10.51 -6.08 12.40
C SER A 152 -11.66 -5.33 13.10
N GLY A 153 -11.78 -4.03 12.82
CA GLY A 153 -12.97 -3.23 13.08
C GLY A 153 -13.91 -3.34 11.89
N ASN A 154 -15.18 -3.65 12.14
CA ASN A 154 -16.20 -3.71 11.10
C ASN A 154 -16.29 -2.35 10.37
N PHE A 155 -15.88 -2.30 9.11
CA PHE A 155 -16.22 -1.20 8.22
C PHE A 155 -17.69 -1.34 7.82
N SER A 156 -18.58 -0.72 8.60
CA SER A 156 -19.92 -0.38 8.12
C SER A 156 -19.82 0.93 7.32
N SER A 157 -19.88 0.85 6.00
CA SER A 157 -20.19 2.01 5.15
C SER A 157 -21.70 2.22 5.16
N ASN A 158 -22.14 3.40 5.62
CA ASN A 158 -23.47 3.93 5.31
C ASN A 158 -23.57 4.35 3.86
#